data_AF-A0A3D5UAY5-F1
#
_entry.id   AF-A0A3D5UAY5-F1
#
_cell.length_a   1.000
_cell.length_b   1.000
_cell.length_c   1.000
_cell.angle_alpha   90.00
_cell.angle_beta   90.00
_cell.angle_gamma   90.00
#
_symmetry.space_group_name_H-M   'P 1'
#
loop_
_entity.id
_entity.type
_entity.pdbx_description
1 polymer ?
#
loop_
_entity_poly.entity_id
_entity_poly.type
_entity_poly.pdbx_seq_one_letter_code
_entity_poly.pdbx_strand_id
1 'polypeptide(L)'
;IAVLDRTKEPGSIGEPLYLDVVSALQGKNLSIIGGRYGLSSKEFTPDMVLAVYKHMQKGGFHGFTVGIEDDLSKLSLPLDEHIQTVPEGTISCKFWGLGS
;
A
#
# COMPACT_ATOMS: atom_id res chain seq x y z
N ILE A 1 -3.79 -11.40 -5.55
CA ILE A 1 -4.03 -10.00 -5.95
C ILE A 1 -4.08 -9.17 -4.67
N ALA A 2 -3.27 -8.13 -4.56
CA ALA A 2 -3.44 -7.13 -3.51
C ALA A 2 -4.13 -5.90 -4.13
N VAL A 3 -5.24 -5.50 -3.55
CA VAL A 3 -5.99 -4.31 -3.93
C VAL A 3 -5.60 -3.19 -2.97
N LEU A 4 -5.27 -2.03 -3.51
CA LEU A 4 -4.81 -0.88 -2.72
C LEU A 4 -5.80 0.27 -2.85
N ASP A 5 -6.41 0.62 -1.72
CA ASP A 5 -7.40 1.68 -1.62
C ASP A 5 -6.79 2.92 -0.98
N ARG A 6 -7.01 4.08 -1.63
CA ARG A 6 -6.62 5.40 -1.11
C ARG A 6 -7.77 6.06 -0.34
N THR A 7 -8.46 5.27 0.46
CA THR A 7 -9.57 5.70 1.32
C THR A 7 -9.64 4.82 2.57
N LYS A 8 -10.43 5.24 3.56
CA LYS A 8 -10.76 4.43 4.73
C LYS A 8 -12.25 4.59 5.02
N GLU A 9 -12.98 3.48 5.00
CA GLU A 9 -14.38 3.41 5.40
C GLU A 9 -14.50 2.66 6.73
N PRO A 10 -14.55 3.35 7.87
CA PRO A 10 -14.55 2.71 9.19
C PRO A 10 -15.77 1.79 9.37
N GLY A 11 -15.53 0.55 9.79
CA GLY A 11 -16.59 -0.43 10.04
C GLY A 11 -17.09 -1.17 8.79
N SER A 12 -16.58 -0.83 7.60
CA SER A 12 -16.82 -1.62 6.39
C SER A 12 -16.13 -2.99 6.48
N ILE A 13 -16.62 -3.94 5.68
CA ILE A 13 -16.00 -5.27 5.49
C ILE A 13 -14.77 -5.24 4.56
N GLY A 14 -14.46 -4.07 3.99
CA GLY A 14 -13.38 -3.83 3.06
C GLY A 14 -13.59 -2.52 2.31
N GLU A 15 -12.52 -1.96 1.75
CA GLU A 15 -12.58 -0.71 0.99
C GLU A 15 -13.22 -0.89 -0.40
N PRO A 16 -13.70 0.21 -1.04
CA PRO A 16 -14.53 0.13 -2.25
C PRO A 16 -13.91 -0.68 -3.39
N LEU A 17 -12.65 -0.41 -3.76
CA LEU A 17 -12.03 -1.12 -4.89
C LEU A 17 -11.78 -2.59 -4.55
N TYR A 18 -11.41 -2.88 -3.29
CA TYR A 18 -11.30 -4.26 -2.84
C TYR A 18 -12.62 -5.02 -2.99
N LEU A 19 -13.75 -4.42 -2.58
CA LEU A 19 -15.06 -5.05 -2.71
C LEU A 19 -15.47 -5.27 -4.17
N ASP A 20 -15.19 -4.31 -5.05
CA ASP A 20 -15.44 -4.44 -6.48
C ASP A 20 -14.64 -5.60 -7.09
N VAL A 21 -13.35 -5.73 -6.75
CA VAL A 21 -12.48 -6.81 -7.26
C VAL A 21 -12.91 -8.17 -6.72
N VAL A 22 -13.25 -8.27 -5.44
CA VAL A 22 -13.76 -9.52 -4.84
C VAL A 22 -15.06 -9.95 -5.50
N SER A 23 -15.98 -9.01 -5.72
CA SER A 23 -17.26 -9.27 -6.39
C SER A 23 -17.05 -9.72 -7.84
N ALA A 24 -16.23 -9.00 -8.60
CA ALA A 24 -15.96 -9.31 -10.01
C ALA A 24 -15.24 -10.65 -10.23
N LEU A 25 -14.40 -11.06 -9.28
CA LEU A 25 -13.62 -12.31 -9.35
C LEU A 25 -14.24 -13.44 -8.53
N GLN A 26 -15.48 -13.30 -8.09
CA GLN A 26 -16.17 -14.33 -7.32
C GLN A 26 -16.17 -15.68 -8.07
N GLY A 27 -15.86 -16.75 -7.35
CA GLY A 27 -15.77 -18.10 -7.90
C GLY A 27 -14.47 -18.43 -8.66
N LYS A 28 -13.53 -17.49 -8.78
CA LYS A 28 -12.17 -17.78 -9.24
C LYS A 28 -11.32 -18.30 -8.07
N ASN A 29 -10.47 -19.28 -8.34
CA ASN A 29 -9.51 -19.78 -7.36
C ASN A 29 -8.29 -18.85 -7.25
N LEU A 30 -8.50 -17.63 -6.75
CA LEU A 30 -7.50 -16.58 -6.59
C LEU A 30 -7.50 -16.08 -5.14
N SER A 31 -6.31 -15.87 -4.57
CA SER A 31 -6.18 -15.14 -3.31
C SER A 31 -6.27 -13.64 -3.58
N ILE A 32 -7.21 -12.96 -2.92
CA ILE A 32 -7.43 -11.51 -3.03
C ILE A 32 -7.32 -10.93 -1.62
N ILE A 33 -6.42 -9.97 -1.43
CA ILE A 33 -6.25 -9.22 -0.19
C ILE A 33 -6.39 -7.72 -0.48
N GLY A 34 -6.74 -6.94 0.54
CA GLY A 34 -6.94 -5.50 0.43
C GLY A 34 -6.08 -4.77 1.45
N GLY A 35 -5.64 -3.57 1.12
CA GLY A 35 -4.92 -2.71 2.04
C GLY A 35 -5.01 -1.23 1.68
N ARG A 36 -4.65 -0.38 2.64
CA ARG A 36 -4.78 1.08 2.52
C ARG A 36 -3.43 1.77 2.41
N TYR A 37 -3.38 2.83 1.61
CA TYR A 37 -2.19 3.66 1.43
C TYR A 37 -2.55 5.14 1.21
N GLY A 38 -1.57 6.03 1.32
CA GLY A 38 -1.64 7.37 0.73
C GLY A 38 -2.74 8.32 1.25
N LEU A 39 -3.34 8.04 2.41
CA LEU A 39 -4.35 8.90 3.02
C LEU A 39 -3.76 10.26 3.36
N SER A 40 -4.48 11.34 3.07
CA SER A 40 -4.05 12.72 3.37
C SER A 40 -2.65 13.05 2.81
N SER A 41 -2.38 12.64 1.57
CA SER A 41 -1.08 12.84 0.90
C SER A 41 0.11 12.20 1.63
N LYS A 42 -0.13 11.13 2.41
CA LYS A 42 0.95 10.27 2.88
C LYS A 42 1.74 9.74 1.68
N GLU A 43 3.06 9.73 1.81
CA GLU A 43 3.96 9.20 0.79
C GLU A 43 3.62 7.75 0.43
N PHE A 44 3.91 7.38 -0.83
CA PHE A 44 3.79 6.02 -1.33
C PHE A 44 4.99 5.70 -2.22
N THR A 45 6.09 5.33 -1.57
CA THR A 45 7.40 5.13 -2.22
C THR A 45 7.54 3.72 -2.82
N PRO A 46 8.54 3.48 -3.68
CA PRO A 46 8.82 2.13 -4.20
C PRO A 46 9.04 1.08 -3.11
N ASP A 47 9.67 1.44 -1.99
CA ASP A 47 9.86 0.56 -0.83
C ASP A 47 8.52 0.06 -0.27
N MET A 48 7.52 0.94 -0.23
CA MET A 48 6.16 0.61 0.20
C MET A 48 5.48 -0.36 -0.78
N VAL A 49 5.70 -0.17 -2.08
CA VAL A 49 5.21 -1.12 -3.10
C VAL A 49 5.89 -2.48 -2.93
N LEU A 50 7.20 -2.52 -2.69
CA LEU A 50 7.93 -3.76 -2.44
C LEU A 50 7.40 -4.48 -1.19
N ALA A 51 7.09 -3.75 -0.11
CA ALA A 51 6.50 -4.33 1.09
C ALA A 51 5.17 -5.02 0.81
N VAL A 52 4.31 -4.44 -0.04
CA VAL A 52 3.05 -5.09 -0.48
C VAL A 52 3.32 -6.39 -1.24
N TYR A 53 4.28 -6.40 -2.16
CA TYR A 53 4.66 -7.62 -2.88
C TYR A 53 5.22 -8.71 -1.93
N LYS A 54 6.11 -8.34 -1.01
CA LYS A 54 6.65 -9.27 0.01
C LYS A 54 5.54 -9.82 0.91
N HIS A 55 4.59 -8.98 1.31
CA HIS A 55 3.41 -9.41 2.09
C HIS A 55 2.57 -10.44 1.33
N MET A 56 2.31 -10.19 0.04
CA MET A 56 1.60 -11.16 -0.80
C MET A 56 2.34 -12.50 -0.92
N GLN A 57 3.66 -12.48 -1.13
CA GLN A 57 4.47 -13.70 -1.25
C GLN A 57 4.48 -14.54 0.03
N LYS A 58 4.33 -13.90 1.20
CA LYS A 58 4.24 -14.56 2.51
C LYS A 58 2.84 -15.07 2.84
N GLY A 59 1.89 -15.04 1.90
CA GLY A 59 0.49 -15.43 2.16
C GLY A 59 -0.24 -14.42 3.06
N GLY A 60 0.06 -13.14 2.88
CA GLY A 60 -0.39 -12.05 3.73
C GLY A 60 -1.90 -11.96 3.95
N PHE A 61 -2.29 -11.23 5.01
CA PHE A 61 -3.68 -11.02 5.40
C PHE A 61 -4.31 -9.80 4.73
N HIS A 62 -5.66 -9.78 4.67
CA HIS A 62 -6.46 -8.63 4.23
C HIS A 62 -6.61 -7.58 5.36
N GLY A 63 -6.70 -6.29 5.00
CA GLY A 63 -6.93 -5.18 5.92
C GLY A 63 -5.66 -4.43 6.35
N PHE A 64 -4.53 -4.68 5.69
CA PHE A 64 -3.23 -4.08 6.02
C PHE A 64 -3.17 -2.57 5.69
N THR A 65 -2.18 -1.89 6.25
CA THR A 65 -1.82 -0.50 5.91
C THR A 65 -0.37 -0.43 5.48
N VAL A 66 -0.03 0.55 4.65
CA VAL A 66 1.36 0.80 4.24
C VAL A 66 1.69 2.29 4.33
N GLY A 67 2.91 2.59 4.78
CA GLY A 67 3.40 3.96 4.95
C GLY A 67 3.15 4.58 6.33
N ILE A 68 2.65 3.81 7.30
CA ILE A 68 2.53 4.21 8.70
C ILE A 68 3.14 3.15 9.61
N GLU A 69 3.45 3.51 10.85
CA GLU A 69 3.68 2.57 11.95
C GLU A 69 2.40 2.54 12.79
N ASP A 70 1.69 1.42 12.76
CA ASP A 70 0.47 1.20 13.53
C ASP A 70 0.77 0.20 14.65
N ASP A 71 1.17 0.73 15.80
CA ASP A 71 1.54 -0.01 17.00
C ASP A 71 0.32 -0.52 17.80
N LEU A 72 -0.87 -0.02 17.51
CA LEU A 72 -2.12 -0.39 18.15
C LEU A 72 -2.79 -1.58 17.46
N SER A 73 -3.22 -1.44 16.21
CA SER A 73 -3.91 -2.52 15.49
C SER A 73 -2.96 -3.46 14.76
N LYS A 74 -1.67 -3.09 14.64
CA LYS A 74 -0.60 -3.92 14.05
C LYS A 74 -0.90 -4.37 12.62
N LEU A 75 -1.58 -3.50 11.86
CA LEU A 75 -1.95 -3.75 10.47
C LEU A 75 -0.91 -3.20 9.49
N SER A 76 0.05 -2.40 9.96
CA SER A 76 1.08 -1.78 9.11
C SER A 76 2.12 -2.78 8.63
N LEU A 77 2.42 -2.74 7.33
CA LEU A 77 3.49 -3.52 6.74
C LEU A 77 4.86 -2.91 7.07
N PRO A 78 5.86 -3.73 7.47
CA PRO A 78 7.22 -3.25 7.71
C PRO A 78 7.93 -2.92 6.38
N LEU A 79 8.80 -1.90 6.42
CA LEU A 79 9.66 -1.50 5.30
C LEU A 79 11.08 -2.00 5.56
N ASP A 80 11.33 -3.27 5.22
CA ASP A 80 12.58 -3.97 5.58
C ASP A 80 13.79 -3.57 4.70
N GLU A 81 13.54 -3.00 3.52
CA GLU A 81 14.56 -2.78 2.50
C GLU A 81 14.28 -1.49 1.74
N HIS A 82 15.36 -0.76 1.40
CA HIS A 82 15.31 0.39 0.52
C HIS A 82 15.75 0.00 -0.89
N ILE A 83 14.92 0.32 -1.89
CA ILE A 83 15.19 0.06 -3.31
C ILE A 83 15.20 1.36 -4.11
N GLN A 84 16.16 1.46 -5.03
CA GLN A 84 16.20 2.53 -6.03
C GLN A 84 15.59 2.03 -7.33
N THR A 85 14.42 2.54 -7.68
CA THR A 85 13.73 2.19 -8.93
C THR A 85 13.85 3.28 -9.99
N VAL A 86 14.53 4.39 -9.68
CA VAL A 86 14.79 5.45 -10.65
C VAL A 86 15.80 4.93 -11.70
N PRO A 87 15.52 5.07 -13.01
CA PRO A 87 16.42 4.62 -14.07
C PRO A 87 17.82 5.26 -13.98
N GLU A 88 18.84 4.48 -14.35
CA GLU A 88 20.22 4.97 -14.41
C GLU A 88 20.36 6.20 -15.32
N GLY A 89 21.20 7.15 -14.92
CA GLY A 89 21.40 8.41 -15.64
C GLY A 89 20.37 9.51 -15.32
N THR A 90 19.36 9.24 -14.49
CA THR A 90 18.39 10.26 -14.07
C THR A 90 18.98 11.17 -13.00
N ILE A 91 18.91 12.49 -13.21
CA ILE A 91 19.35 13.50 -12.24
C ILE A 91 18.15 13.95 -11.40
N SER A 92 18.26 13.85 -10.07
CA SER A 92 17.23 14.26 -9.11
C SER A 92 17.74 15.43 -8.24
N CYS A 93 17.02 16.55 -8.26
CA CYS A 93 17.37 17.76 -7.51
C CYS A 93 16.31 18.06 -6.44
N LYS A 94 16.72 18.60 -5.28
CA LYS A 94 15.81 19.15 -4.26
C LYS A 94 16.24 20.57 -3.92
N PHE A 95 15.29 21.51 -3.95
CA PHE A 95 15.50 22.91 -3.61
C PHE A 95 14.66 23.25 -2.38
N TRP A 96 15.26 23.96 -1.43
CA TRP A 96 14.60 24.41 -0.22
C TRP A 96 14.53 25.94 -0.26
N GLY A 97 13.32 26.50 -0.13
CA GLY A 97 13.07 27.93 -0.14
C GLY A 97 12.12 28.35 0.98
N LEU A 98 12.10 29.64 1.31
CA LEU A 98 11.18 30.23 2.28
C LEU A 98 9.89 30.67 1.56
N GLY A 99 8.73 30.50 2.19
CA GLY A 99 7.44 30.97 1.67
C GLY A 99 7.31 32.49 1.75
N SER A 100 6.76 33.10 0.69
CA SER A 100 6.47 34.54 0.59
C SER A 100 5.05 34.86 1.04
#